data_AF-A0A2H3E360-F1
#
_entry.id   AF-A0A2H3E360-F1
#
_cell.length_a   1.000
_cell.length_b   1.000
_cell.length_c   1.000
_cell.angle_alpha   90.00
_cell.angle_beta   90.00
_cell.angle_gamma   90.00
#
_symmetry.space_group_name_H-M   'P 1'
#
loop_
_entity.id
_entity.type
_entity.pdbx_description
1 polymer ?
#
loop_
_entity_poly.entity_id
_entity_poly.type
_entity_poly.pdbx_seq_one_letter_code
_entity_poly.pdbx_strand_id
1 'polypeptide(L)'
;MAEDWIEVPAYQVALQIICRASNQMFVGLPLCQNQDYIDLNINHTINAFSCAYILNLLPDFLKLIIAFFASPCRCSVAAVEKFFGEIIRERLHQEDMHGKDWLGKPNDLLSWPLDATKGIKECQTVQELSIEMLAVNVAAIHTTTMAFTYALSMLAAHPECVKTLQTEVESMIKEEGNTKAAMGRMNHLDSFLKETQRLYDELGVFGM
;
A
#
# COMPACT_ATOMS: atom_id res chain seq x y z
N MET A 1 5.34 -16.13 30.31
CA MET A 1 4.40 -15.17 30.92
C MET A 1 3.25 -15.10 29.93
N ALA A 2 2.03 -15.44 30.33
CA ALA A 2 0.89 -15.24 29.45
C ALA A 2 0.69 -13.72 29.36
N GLU A 3 0.91 -13.15 28.18
CA GLU A 3 0.69 -11.73 27.96
C GLU A 3 -0.80 -11.45 28.13
N ASP A 4 -1.14 -10.48 28.99
CA ASP A 4 -2.51 -10.04 29.19
C ASP A 4 -3.10 -9.51 27.87
N TRP A 5 -4.40 -9.70 27.68
CA TRP A 5 -5.11 -9.19 26.49
C TRP A 5 -4.98 -7.67 26.39
N ILE A 6 -4.55 -7.17 25.23
CA ILE A 6 -4.49 -5.74 24.92
C ILE A 6 -5.57 -5.36 23.91
N GLU A 7 -6.18 -4.20 24.12
CA GLU A 7 -7.08 -3.61 23.13
C GLU A 7 -6.24 -2.96 22.02
N VAL A 8 -6.53 -3.30 20.77
CA VAL A 8 -5.84 -2.75 19.60
C VAL A 8 -6.84 -2.14 18.63
N PRO A 9 -6.58 -0.92 18.14
CA PRO A 9 -7.46 -0.29 17.18
C PRO A 9 -7.21 -0.90 15.78
N ALA A 10 -8.15 -1.74 15.33
CA ALA A 10 -7.98 -2.61 14.17
C ALA A 10 -7.56 -1.88 12.89
N TYR A 11 -8.17 -0.72 12.61
CA TYR A 11 -7.87 0.09 11.42
C TYR A 11 -6.42 0.60 11.41
N GLN A 12 -5.95 1.16 12.54
CA GLN A 12 -4.60 1.70 12.67
C GLN A 12 -3.55 0.59 12.60
N VAL A 13 -3.83 -0.57 13.20
CA VAL A 13 -2.95 -1.74 13.11
C VAL A 13 -2.90 -2.26 11.67
N ALA A 14 -4.05 -2.32 10.97
CA ALA A 14 -4.11 -2.72 9.57
C ALA A 14 -3.28 -1.78 8.68
N LEU A 15 -3.40 -0.45 8.85
CA LEU A 15 -2.60 0.54 8.13
C LEU A 15 -1.09 0.27 8.26
N GLN A 16 -0.62 0.03 9.49
CA GLN A 16 0.80 -0.22 9.77
C GLN A 16 1.27 -1.54 9.15
N ILE A 17 0.50 -2.62 9.28
CA ILE A 17 0.83 -3.94 8.70
C ILE A 17 0.90 -3.84 7.17
N ILE A 18 -0.11 -3.25 6.56
CA ILE A 18 -0.25 -3.18 5.10
C ILE A 18 0.80 -2.24 4.51
N CYS A 19 1.02 -1.06 5.10
CA CYS A 19 2.05 -0.14 4.64
C CYS A 19 3.43 -0.80 4.65
N ARG A 20 3.77 -1.54 5.71
CA ARG A 20 5.05 -2.27 5.80
C ARG A 20 5.15 -3.40 4.77
N ALA A 21 4.10 -4.20 4.66
CA ALA A 21 4.06 -5.33 3.72
C ALA A 21 4.15 -4.88 2.26
N SER A 22 3.38 -3.85 1.87
CA SER A 22 3.44 -3.28 0.52
C SER A 22 4.81 -2.67 0.23
N ASN A 23 5.36 -1.88 1.15
CA ASN A 23 6.66 -1.24 0.94
C ASN A 23 7.84 -2.22 0.94
N GLN A 24 7.70 -3.41 1.54
CA GLN A 24 8.71 -4.46 1.38
C GLN A 24 8.89 -4.86 -0.09
N MET A 25 7.80 -4.90 -0.87
CA MET A 25 7.86 -5.15 -2.32
C MET A 25 8.24 -3.89 -3.09
N PHE A 26 7.81 -2.71 -2.64
CA PHE A 26 8.00 -1.48 -3.41
C PHE A 26 9.42 -0.91 -3.33
N VAL A 27 10.02 -0.90 -2.14
CA VAL A 27 11.30 -0.22 -1.87
C VAL A 27 12.33 -1.11 -1.18
N GLY A 28 11.91 -2.28 -0.69
CA GLY A 28 12.79 -3.22 0.01
C GLY A 28 13.27 -2.72 1.39
N LEU A 29 14.24 -3.45 1.94
CA LEU A 29 14.92 -3.10 3.18
C LEU A 29 16.05 -2.08 2.93
N PRO A 30 16.35 -1.20 3.89
CA PRO A 30 15.73 -1.07 5.22
C PRO A 30 14.49 -0.15 5.23
N LEU A 31 14.16 0.49 4.10
CA LEU A 31 13.20 1.59 4.06
C LEU A 31 11.77 1.17 4.42
N CYS A 32 11.37 -0.07 4.08
CA CYS A 32 10.05 -0.60 4.46
C CYS A 32 9.84 -0.77 5.98
N GLN A 33 10.90 -0.67 6.79
CA GLN A 33 10.86 -0.71 8.26
C GLN A 33 11.12 0.66 8.90
N ASN A 34 11.43 1.68 8.11
CA ASN A 34 11.65 3.03 8.63
C ASN A 34 10.31 3.65 9.04
N GLN A 35 10.15 3.94 10.33
CA GLN A 35 8.88 4.43 10.88
C GLN A 35 8.48 5.80 10.32
N ASP A 36 9.44 6.70 10.08
CA ASP A 36 9.16 8.02 9.51
C ASP A 36 8.61 7.90 8.08
N TYR A 37 9.14 6.97 7.30
CA TYR A 37 8.66 6.69 5.95
C TYR A 37 7.27 6.02 5.97
N ILE A 38 7.03 5.08 6.89
CA ILE A 38 5.72 4.45 7.07
C ILE A 38 4.66 5.49 7.46
N ASP A 39 4.95 6.31 8.47
CA ASP A 39 4.02 7.33 8.96
C ASP A 39 3.77 8.40 7.89
N LEU A 40 4.78 8.77 7.11
CA LEU A 40 4.62 9.67 5.97
C LEU A 40 3.63 9.10 4.93
N ASN A 41 3.77 7.83 4.55
CA ASN A 41 2.89 7.19 3.57
C ASN A 41 1.45 7.02 4.10
N ILE A 42 1.30 6.63 5.37
CA ILE A 42 -0.02 6.50 6.01
C ILE A 42 -0.71 7.86 6.07
N ASN A 43 -0.02 8.90 6.56
CA ASN A 43 -0.59 10.23 6.67
C ASN A 43 -0.92 10.82 5.29
N HIS A 44 -0.05 10.63 4.30
CA HIS A 44 -0.34 11.05 2.92
C HIS A 44 -1.58 10.34 2.37
N THR A 45 -1.72 9.04 2.61
CA THR A 45 -2.89 8.25 2.19
C THR A 45 -4.18 8.76 2.80
N ILE A 46 -4.21 8.97 4.12
CA ILE A 46 -5.39 9.51 4.83
C ILE A 46 -5.73 10.90 4.29
N ASN A 47 -4.72 11.77 4.13
CA ASN A 47 -4.92 13.12 3.61
C ASN A 47 -5.43 13.13 2.17
N ALA A 48 -4.94 12.23 1.31
CA ALA A 48 -5.38 12.12 -0.08
C ALA A 48 -6.88 11.78 -0.18
N PHE A 49 -7.32 10.74 0.54
CA PHE A 49 -8.73 10.35 0.56
C PHE A 49 -9.62 11.38 1.27
N SER A 50 -9.15 11.97 2.37
CA SER A 50 -9.88 13.06 3.06
C SER A 50 -10.07 14.27 2.14
N CYS A 51 -9.03 14.65 1.40
CA CYS A 51 -9.09 15.74 0.43
C CYS A 51 -10.05 15.40 -0.71
N ALA A 52 -9.97 14.19 -1.28
CA ALA A 52 -10.87 13.73 -2.34
C ALA A 52 -12.33 13.76 -1.88
N TYR A 53 -12.61 13.25 -0.67
CA TYR A 53 -13.95 13.29 -0.08
C TYR A 53 -14.48 14.73 0.06
N ILE A 54 -13.69 15.64 0.64
CA ILE A 54 -14.05 17.06 0.78
C ILE A 54 -14.29 17.70 -0.60
N LEU A 55 -13.42 17.44 -1.58
CA LEU A 55 -13.55 17.98 -2.93
C LEU A 55 -14.82 17.49 -3.62
N ASN A 56 -15.21 16.23 -3.42
CA ASN A 56 -16.44 15.67 -3.99
C ASN A 56 -17.72 16.26 -3.38
N LEU A 57 -17.66 16.78 -2.16
CA LEU A 57 -18.79 17.49 -1.54
C LEU A 57 -18.94 18.94 -2.01
N LEU A 58 -17.94 19.49 -2.69
CA LEU A 58 -17.90 20.89 -3.07
C LEU A 58 -18.40 21.11 -4.51
N PRO A 59 -19.10 22.22 -4.77
CA PRO A 59 -19.36 22.67 -6.14
C PRO A 59 -18.08 22.88 -6.94
N ASP A 60 -18.13 22.66 -8.25
CA ASP A 60 -16.95 22.66 -9.14
C ASP A 60 -16.12 23.95 -9.07
N PHE A 61 -16.75 25.11 -8.83
CA PHE A 61 -16.04 26.38 -8.73
C PHE A 61 -15.14 26.48 -7.48
N LEU A 62 -15.48 25.80 -6.39
CA LEU A 62 -14.65 25.75 -5.17
C LEU A 62 -13.52 24.74 -5.28
N LYS A 63 -13.70 23.67 -6.09
CA LYS A 63 -12.65 22.68 -6.35
C LYS A 63 -11.39 23.34 -6.92
N LEU A 64 -11.53 24.31 -7.83
CA LEU A 64 -10.39 25.02 -8.43
C LEU A 64 -9.58 25.81 -7.38
N ILE A 65 -10.26 26.45 -6.44
CA ILE A 65 -9.63 27.24 -5.37
C ILE A 65 -8.88 26.30 -4.42
N ILE A 66 -9.51 25.21 -4.00
CA ILE A 66 -8.91 24.29 -3.03
C ILE A 66 -7.82 23.44 -3.65
N ALA A 67 -7.95 23.01 -4.91
CA ALA A 67 -6.88 22.33 -5.64
C ALA A 67 -5.60 23.20 -5.71
N PHE A 68 -5.75 24.52 -5.81
CA PHE A 68 -4.63 25.46 -5.75
C PHE A 68 -3.97 25.49 -4.36
N PHE A 69 -4.77 25.39 -3.29
CA PHE A 69 -4.28 25.32 -1.91
C PHE A 69 -3.91 23.91 -1.42
N ALA A 70 -4.12 22.86 -2.23
CA ALA A 70 -3.79 21.46 -1.92
C ALA A 70 -2.27 21.18 -1.94
N SER A 71 -1.53 22.07 -1.28
CA SER A 71 -0.13 22.00 -0.87
C SER A 71 0.32 20.70 -0.17
N PRO A 72 -0.55 19.91 0.53
CA PRO A 72 -0.09 18.69 1.21
C PRO A 72 0.63 17.71 0.29
N CYS A 73 0.24 17.62 -0.98
CA CYS A 73 0.89 16.75 -1.95
C CYS A 73 2.36 17.19 -2.21
N ARG A 74 2.61 18.49 -2.35
CA ARG A 74 3.97 19.02 -2.57
C ARG A 74 4.88 18.78 -1.36
N CYS A 75 4.36 18.96 -0.15
CA CYS A 75 5.12 18.70 1.08
C CYS A 75 5.45 17.20 1.23
N SER A 76 4.48 16.32 0.93
CA SER A 76 4.71 14.87 0.97
C SER A 76 5.73 14.43 -0.07
N VAL A 77 5.66 14.96 -1.31
CA VAL A 77 6.66 14.68 -2.35
C VAL A 77 8.06 15.08 -1.87
N ALA A 78 8.23 16.32 -1.42
CA ALA A 78 9.53 16.79 -0.91
C ALA A 78 10.04 15.99 0.31
N ALA A 79 9.14 15.44 1.13
CA ALA A 79 9.53 14.56 2.24
C ALA A 79 9.96 13.18 1.76
N VAL A 80 9.24 12.58 0.79
CA VAL A 80 9.59 11.28 0.19
C VAL A 80 10.90 11.35 -0.60
N GLU A 81 11.15 12.46 -1.31
CA GLU A 81 12.41 12.68 -2.05
C GLU A 81 13.65 12.57 -1.14
N LYS A 82 13.52 12.88 0.16
CA LYS A 82 14.64 12.72 1.12
C LYS A 82 15.01 11.26 1.33
N PHE A 83 14.05 10.34 1.22
CA PHE A 83 14.29 8.90 1.34
C PHE A 83 14.79 8.30 0.03
N PHE A 84 14.25 8.74 -1.12
CA PHE A 84 14.62 8.16 -2.41
C PHE A 84 15.80 8.83 -3.10
N GLY A 85 16.15 10.06 -2.73
CA GLY A 85 17.14 10.84 -3.45
C GLY A 85 18.48 10.13 -3.60
N GLU A 86 19.02 9.58 -2.51
CA GLU A 86 20.29 8.83 -2.57
C GLU A 86 20.13 7.47 -3.27
N ILE A 87 19.04 6.75 -3.00
CA ILE A 87 18.77 5.43 -3.58
C ILE A 87 18.64 5.51 -5.10
N ILE A 88 17.87 6.46 -5.61
CA ILE A 88 17.66 6.64 -7.06
C ILE A 88 18.97 7.09 -7.71
N ARG A 89 19.70 8.04 -7.12
CA ARG A 89 20.99 8.51 -7.66
C ARG A 89 22.00 7.37 -7.75
N GLU A 90 22.08 6.53 -6.72
CA GLU A 90 22.95 5.36 -6.71
C GLU A 90 22.55 4.37 -7.81
N ARG A 91 21.25 4.05 -7.93
CA ARG A 91 20.77 3.10 -8.96
C ARG A 91 21.03 3.61 -10.39
N LEU A 92 20.83 4.90 -10.63
CA LEU A 92 21.14 5.53 -11.91
C LEU A 92 22.64 5.48 -12.21
N HIS A 93 23.49 5.72 -11.20
CA HIS A 93 24.94 5.62 -11.35
C HIS A 93 25.40 4.19 -11.66
N GLN A 94 24.90 3.20 -10.94
CA GLN A 94 25.20 1.79 -11.18
C GLN A 94 24.77 1.35 -12.58
N GLU A 95 23.61 1.81 -13.05
CA GLU A 95 23.13 1.50 -14.39
C GLU A 95 23.98 2.17 -15.50
N ASP A 96 24.50 3.37 -15.28
CA ASP A 96 25.42 4.05 -16.21
C ASP A 96 26.78 3.32 -16.29
N MET A 97 27.29 2.85 -15.15
CA MET A 97 28.59 2.17 -15.06
C MET A 97 28.58 0.72 -15.54
N HIS A 98 27.51 -0.03 -15.24
CA HIS A 98 27.46 -1.48 -15.40
C HIS A 98 26.36 -1.96 -16.35
N GLY A 99 25.54 -1.04 -16.88
CA GLY A 99 24.38 -1.36 -17.71
C GLY A 99 23.14 -1.73 -16.88
N LYS A 100 22.05 -2.03 -17.60
CA LYS A 100 20.70 -2.19 -17.03
C LYS A 100 20.61 -3.29 -15.97
N ASP A 101 21.26 -4.42 -16.23
CA ASP A 101 21.15 -5.65 -15.46
C ASP A 101 22.38 -5.85 -14.56
N TRP A 102 22.81 -4.76 -13.91
CA TRP A 102 23.97 -4.79 -13.03
C TRP A 102 23.77 -5.76 -11.85
N LEU A 103 24.87 -6.39 -11.43
CA LEU A 103 24.82 -7.45 -10.43
C LEU A 103 24.39 -6.90 -9.08
N GLY A 104 23.23 -7.35 -8.59
CA GLY A 104 22.68 -6.91 -7.31
C GLY A 104 21.59 -5.84 -7.41
N LYS A 105 21.13 -5.50 -8.62
CA LYS A 105 19.99 -4.60 -8.82
C LYS A 105 18.75 -5.12 -8.07
N PRO A 106 18.15 -4.32 -7.17
CA PRO A 106 16.91 -4.69 -6.51
C PRO A 106 15.78 -4.87 -7.53
N ASN A 107 15.08 -6.00 -7.44
CA ASN A 107 13.84 -6.24 -8.19
C ASN A 107 12.65 -5.74 -7.36
N ASP A 108 12.46 -4.43 -7.36
CA ASP A 108 11.41 -3.74 -6.62
C ASP A 108 10.69 -2.70 -7.49
N LEU A 109 9.56 -2.20 -7.01
CA LEU A 109 8.76 -1.22 -7.74
C LEU A 109 9.52 0.09 -7.99
N LEU A 110 10.50 0.45 -7.16
CA LEU A 110 11.31 1.65 -7.39
C LEU A 110 12.26 1.47 -8.60
N SER A 111 12.69 0.25 -8.90
CA SER A 111 13.51 -0.07 -10.09
C SER A 111 12.69 -0.19 -11.38
N TRP A 112 11.43 -0.63 -11.32
CA TRP A 112 10.66 -0.92 -12.54
C TRP A 112 10.39 0.31 -13.44
N PRO A 113 10.03 1.51 -12.92
CA PRO A 113 9.90 2.70 -13.75
C PRO A 113 11.22 3.14 -14.37
N LEU A 114 12.35 3.01 -13.65
CA LEU A 114 13.68 3.28 -14.19
C LEU A 114 13.98 2.38 -15.40
N ASP A 115 13.60 1.11 -15.30
CA ASP A 115 13.75 0.12 -16.38
C ASP A 115 12.84 0.37 -17.59
N ALA A 116 11.64 0.89 -17.34
CA ALA A 116 10.61 1.14 -18.34
C ALA A 116 10.83 2.46 -19.11
N THR A 117 11.41 3.48 -18.47
CA THR A 117 11.59 4.85 -19.01
C THR A 117 12.97 5.09 -19.60
N LYS A 118 13.75 4.03 -19.84
CA LYS A 118 15.13 4.13 -20.30
C LYS A 118 15.29 5.03 -21.53
N GLY A 119 16.13 6.06 -21.39
CA GLY A 119 16.41 7.04 -22.45
C GLY A 119 15.51 8.28 -22.42
N ILE A 120 14.45 8.29 -21.60
CA ILE A 120 13.59 9.45 -21.36
C ILE A 120 14.01 10.06 -20.02
N LYS A 121 15.08 10.85 -20.04
CA LYS A 121 15.66 11.47 -18.83
C LYS A 121 14.65 12.29 -18.03
N GLU A 122 13.68 12.85 -18.74
CA GLU A 122 12.60 13.64 -18.15
C GLU A 122 11.76 12.83 -17.17
N CYS A 123 11.58 11.52 -17.37
CA CYS A 123 10.75 10.61 -16.54
C CYS A 123 11.53 9.86 -15.45
N GLN A 124 12.82 10.16 -15.28
CA GLN A 124 13.72 9.47 -14.34
C GLN A 124 14.13 10.38 -13.18
N THR A 125 13.39 11.47 -12.95
CA THR A 125 13.72 12.39 -11.87
C THR A 125 13.30 11.81 -10.53
N VAL A 126 14.04 12.17 -9.47
CA VAL A 126 13.69 11.80 -8.09
C VAL A 126 12.27 12.26 -7.76
N GLN A 127 11.85 13.40 -8.28
CA GLN A 127 10.54 13.98 -8.06
C GLN A 127 9.42 13.12 -8.65
N GLU A 128 9.51 12.72 -9.92
CA GLU A 128 8.45 11.93 -10.56
C GLU A 128 8.33 10.54 -9.94
N LEU A 129 9.45 9.89 -9.66
CA LEU A 129 9.47 8.60 -9.00
C LEU A 129 8.87 8.69 -7.59
N SER A 130 9.10 9.81 -6.89
CA SER A 130 8.46 10.07 -5.59
C SER A 130 6.95 10.26 -5.71
N ILE A 131 6.49 10.98 -6.74
CA ILE A 131 5.05 11.15 -7.02
C ILE A 131 4.39 9.82 -7.35
N GLU A 132 5.00 9.03 -8.24
CA GLU A 132 4.49 7.71 -8.64
C GLU A 132 4.42 6.76 -7.44
N MET A 133 5.48 6.72 -6.63
CA MET A 133 5.52 5.88 -5.46
C MET A 133 4.49 6.29 -4.40
N LEU A 134 4.27 7.59 -4.19
CA LEU A 134 3.18 8.07 -3.34
C LEU A 134 1.82 7.61 -3.87
N ALA A 135 1.56 7.75 -5.17
CA ALA A 135 0.30 7.33 -5.78
C ALA A 135 0.05 5.82 -5.62
N VAL A 136 1.07 4.99 -5.85
CA VAL A 136 0.95 3.53 -5.66
C VAL A 136 0.73 3.17 -4.20
N ASN A 137 1.40 3.85 -3.27
CA ASN A 137 1.16 3.66 -1.84
C ASN A 137 -0.28 4.01 -1.44
N VAL A 138 -0.82 5.13 -1.92
CA VAL A 138 -2.23 5.53 -1.67
C VAL A 138 -3.19 4.43 -2.14
N ALA A 139 -2.99 3.93 -3.36
CA ALA A 139 -3.83 2.88 -3.94
C ALA A 139 -3.76 1.57 -3.14
N ALA A 140 -2.55 1.14 -2.76
CA ALA A 140 -2.32 -0.12 -2.08
C ALA A 140 -2.75 -0.10 -0.60
N ILE A 141 -2.44 0.98 0.12
CA ILE A 141 -2.65 1.07 1.57
C ILE A 141 -4.13 1.22 1.89
N HIS A 142 -4.83 2.16 1.26
CA HIS A 142 -6.20 2.49 1.65
C HIS A 142 -7.16 1.32 1.41
N THR A 143 -7.23 0.83 0.16
CA THR A 143 -8.18 -0.21 -0.26
C THR A 143 -7.99 -1.50 0.53
N THR A 144 -6.74 -1.97 0.68
CA THR A 144 -6.42 -3.18 1.44
C THR A 144 -6.72 -3.01 2.93
N THR A 145 -6.47 -1.83 3.51
CA THR A 145 -6.77 -1.56 4.92
C THR A 145 -8.26 -1.64 5.19
N MET A 146 -9.06 -1.04 4.31
CA MET A 146 -10.51 -1.10 4.40
C MET A 146 -11.00 -2.54 4.29
N ALA A 147 -10.58 -3.27 3.25
CA ALA A 147 -10.94 -4.66 3.05
C ALA A 147 -10.59 -5.54 4.25
N PHE A 148 -9.39 -5.38 4.81
CA PHE A 148 -8.94 -6.13 5.97
C PHE A 148 -9.72 -5.78 7.24
N THR A 149 -9.98 -4.49 7.47
CA THR A 149 -10.74 -4.02 8.65
C THR A 149 -12.19 -4.51 8.62
N TYR A 150 -12.84 -4.48 7.44
CA TYR A 150 -14.18 -5.06 7.28
C TYR A 150 -14.18 -6.57 7.44
N ALA A 151 -13.19 -7.28 6.89
CA ALA A 151 -13.08 -8.72 7.06
C ALA A 151 -12.96 -9.11 8.55
N LEU A 152 -12.16 -8.37 9.33
CA LEU A 152 -12.07 -8.57 10.78
C LEU A 152 -13.40 -8.30 11.49
N SER A 153 -14.09 -7.23 11.10
CA SER A 153 -15.40 -6.88 11.67
C SER A 153 -16.45 -7.95 11.35
N MET A 154 -16.44 -8.48 10.13
CA MET A 154 -17.34 -9.55 9.71
C MET A 154 -17.04 -10.89 10.38
N LEU A 155 -15.76 -11.20 10.61
CA LEU A 155 -15.38 -12.38 11.41
C LEU A 155 -15.89 -12.27 12.86
N ALA A 156 -15.83 -11.08 13.44
CA ALA A 156 -16.37 -10.84 14.79
C ALA A 156 -17.90 -10.94 14.84
N ALA A 157 -18.59 -10.49 13.79
CA ALA A 157 -20.05 -10.53 13.68
C ALA A 157 -20.60 -11.93 13.34
N HIS A 158 -19.81 -12.77 12.65
CA HIS A 158 -20.20 -14.09 12.16
C HIS A 158 -19.27 -15.20 12.69
N PRO A 159 -19.31 -15.51 13.99
CA PRO A 159 -18.44 -16.52 14.59
C PRO A 159 -18.61 -17.92 13.99
N GLU A 160 -19.76 -18.22 13.38
CA GLU A 160 -20.03 -19.45 12.64
C GLU A 160 -19.06 -19.69 11.46
N CYS A 161 -18.51 -18.62 10.87
CA CYS A 161 -17.55 -18.72 9.78
C CYS A 161 -16.13 -19.08 10.26
N VAL A 162 -15.77 -18.68 11.49
CA VAL A 162 -14.39 -18.71 11.99
C VAL A 162 -13.78 -20.11 11.94
N LYS A 163 -14.50 -21.12 12.45
CA LYS A 163 -13.98 -22.49 12.52
C LYS A 163 -13.71 -23.08 11.14
N THR A 164 -14.62 -22.84 10.20
CA THR A 164 -14.50 -23.32 8.81
C THR A 164 -13.28 -22.70 8.13
N LEU A 165 -13.11 -21.39 8.28
CA LEU A 165 -11.98 -20.65 7.70
C LEU A 165 -10.65 -21.07 8.32
N GLN A 166 -10.57 -21.18 9.65
CA GLN A 166 -9.37 -21.65 10.33
C GLN A 166 -8.98 -23.06 9.88
N THR A 167 -9.95 -23.98 9.80
CA THR A 167 -9.70 -25.36 9.37
C THR A 167 -9.16 -25.41 7.94
N GLU A 168 -9.75 -24.63 7.02
CA GLU A 168 -9.26 -24.55 5.64
C GLU A 168 -7.82 -24.00 5.60
N VAL A 169 -7.56 -22.87 6.26
CA VAL A 169 -6.25 -22.22 6.26
C VAL A 169 -5.17 -23.14 6.85
N GLU A 170 -5.42 -23.74 8.02
CA GLU A 170 -4.48 -24.65 8.67
C GLU A 170 -4.20 -25.89 7.82
N SER A 171 -5.24 -26.45 7.19
CA SER A 171 -5.09 -27.62 6.32
C SER A 171 -4.24 -27.31 5.09
N MET A 172 -4.50 -26.19 4.41
CA MET A 172 -3.75 -25.80 3.21
C MET A 172 -2.29 -25.44 3.55
N ILE A 173 -2.05 -24.74 4.65
CA ILE A 173 -0.69 -24.42 5.11
C ILE A 173 0.07 -25.69 5.51
N LYS A 174 -0.60 -26.67 6.13
CA LYS A 174 0.04 -27.95 6.49
C LYS A 174 0.42 -28.77 5.26
N GLU A 175 -0.37 -28.72 4.20
CA GLU A 175 -0.14 -29.48 2.97
C GLU A 175 0.95 -28.85 2.09
N GLU A 176 0.87 -27.52 1.87
CA GLU A 176 1.68 -26.83 0.86
C GLU A 176 2.63 -25.76 1.43
N GLY A 177 2.59 -25.51 2.74
CA GLY A 177 3.32 -24.43 3.40
C GLY A 177 2.72 -23.04 3.12
N ASN A 178 3.43 -21.99 3.54
CA ASN A 178 3.07 -20.59 3.27
C ASN A 178 3.45 -20.22 1.83
N THR A 179 2.74 -20.79 0.85
CA THR A 179 3.04 -20.63 -0.58
C THR A 179 1.87 -20.02 -1.34
N LYS A 180 2.15 -19.50 -2.54
CA LYS A 180 1.11 -18.99 -3.45
C LYS A 180 0.11 -20.08 -3.85
N ALA A 181 0.55 -21.32 -3.97
CA ALA A 181 -0.30 -22.45 -4.29
C ALA A 181 -1.32 -22.71 -3.16
N ALA A 182 -0.85 -22.68 -1.90
CA ALA A 182 -1.72 -22.84 -0.73
C ALA A 182 -2.82 -21.77 -0.70
N MET A 183 -2.44 -20.50 -0.89
CA MET A 183 -3.40 -19.39 -0.95
C MET A 183 -4.43 -19.57 -2.09
N GLY A 184 -4.00 -20.08 -3.25
CA GLY A 184 -4.89 -20.33 -4.38
C GLY A 184 -5.94 -21.43 -4.16
N ARG A 185 -5.81 -22.22 -3.09
CA ARG A 185 -6.74 -23.30 -2.73
C ARG A 185 -7.69 -22.95 -1.57
N MET A 186 -7.54 -21.79 -0.94
CA MET A 186 -8.38 -21.34 0.17
C MET A 186 -9.71 -20.74 -0.33
N ASN A 187 -10.59 -21.60 -0.87
CA ASN A 187 -11.83 -21.19 -1.54
C ASN A 187 -12.84 -20.56 -0.57
N HIS A 188 -12.94 -21.05 0.67
CA HIS A 188 -13.85 -20.48 1.66
C HIS A 188 -13.37 -19.11 2.12
N LEU A 189 -12.08 -18.94 2.36
CA LEU A 189 -11.50 -17.63 2.69
C LEU A 189 -11.69 -16.63 1.55
N ASP A 190 -11.40 -17.03 0.31
CA ASP A 190 -11.61 -16.17 -0.86
C ASP A 190 -13.10 -15.78 -1.02
N SER A 191 -14.02 -16.74 -0.85
CA SER A 191 -15.46 -16.46 -0.89
C SER A 191 -15.91 -15.50 0.22
N PHE A 192 -15.38 -15.67 1.43
CA PHE A 192 -15.69 -14.80 2.57
C PHE A 192 -15.22 -13.35 2.33
N LEU A 193 -14.00 -13.17 1.81
CA LEU A 193 -13.47 -11.85 1.50
C LEU A 193 -14.27 -11.18 0.37
N LYS A 194 -14.64 -11.93 -0.67
CA LYS A 194 -15.50 -11.45 -1.75
C LYS A 194 -16.87 -11.03 -1.26
N GLU A 195 -17.50 -11.80 -0.38
CA GLU A 195 -18.81 -11.46 0.17
C GLU A 195 -18.74 -10.24 1.10
N THR A 196 -17.66 -10.14 1.89
CA THR A 196 -17.38 -8.94 2.70
C THR A 196 -17.27 -7.70 1.82
N GLN A 197 -16.51 -7.77 0.73
CA GLN A 197 -16.41 -6.67 -0.24
C GLN A 197 -17.74 -6.40 -0.93
N ARG A 198 -18.49 -7.42 -1.35
CA ARG A 198 -19.81 -7.23 -1.98
C ARG A 198 -20.77 -6.44 -1.10
N LEU A 199 -20.68 -6.60 0.23
CA LEU A 199 -21.54 -5.92 1.20
C LEU A 199 -21.02 -4.53 1.62
N TYR A 200 -19.70 -4.35 1.70
CA TYR A 200 -19.07 -3.19 2.35
C TYR A 200 -18.02 -2.46 1.51
N ASP A 201 -17.83 -2.81 0.23
CA ASP A 201 -16.84 -2.15 -0.62
C ASP A 201 -17.19 -0.67 -0.84
N GLU A 202 -16.28 0.19 -0.38
CA GLU A 202 -16.39 1.65 -0.50
C GLU A 202 -16.15 2.15 -1.92
N LEU A 203 -15.53 1.37 -2.83
CA LEU A 203 -15.28 1.83 -4.20
C LEU A 203 -16.58 2.14 -4.95
N GLY A 204 -17.70 1.49 -4.59
CA GLY A 204 -19.03 1.85 -5.10
C GLY A 204 -19.50 3.25 -4.68
N VAL A 205 -18.98 3.79 -3.58
CA VAL A 205 -19.29 5.14 -3.07
C VAL A 205 -18.46 6.21 -3.79
N PHE A 206 -17.24 5.89 -4.23
CA PHE A 206 -16.41 6.80 -5.03
C PHE A 206 -16.70 6.72 -6.55
N GLY A 207 -17.54 5.77 -6.98
CA GLY A 207 -17.98 5.59 -8.36
C GLY A 207 -19.29 6.30 -8.73
N MET A 208 -19.83 7.15 -7.84
CA MET A 208 -21.01 8.00 -8.12
C MET A 208 -20.66 9.48 -8.16
#